data_AF-A0A918TD20-F1
#
_entry.id   AF-A0A918TD20-F1
#
_cell.length_a   1.000
_cell.length_b   1.000
_cell.length_c   1.000
_cell.angle_alpha   90.00
_cell.angle_beta   90.00
_cell.angle_gamma   90.00
#
_symmetry.space_group_name_H-M   'P 1'
#
loop_
_entity.id
_entity.type
_entity.pdbx_description
1 polymer ?
#
loop_
_entity_poly.entity_id
_entity_poly.type
_entity_poly.pdbx_seq_one_letter_code
_entity_poly.pdbx_strand_id
1 'polypeptide(L)'
;MATDPMHIYYSKWLPRARRLLAPSGRLTELAHTLSAKDQIPAEDWRTRLRRVLDGHEQPDTDLVFEVERFVCRPLSERPVEQTEEFVLAS
;
A
#
# COMPACT_ATOMS: atom_id res chain seq x y z
N MET A 1 -22.47 2.60 25.58
CA MET A 1 -21.85 1.84 24.46
C MET A 1 -20.36 1.87 24.67
N ALA A 2 -19.75 0.74 25.02
CA ALA A 2 -18.29 0.65 25.09
C ALA A 2 -17.76 0.75 23.66
N THR A 3 -17.10 1.85 23.32
CA THR A 3 -16.48 2.01 22.01
C THR A 3 -15.39 0.96 21.90
N ASP A 4 -15.56 0.02 20.99
CA ASP A 4 -14.59 -1.03 20.73
C ASP A 4 -13.19 -0.42 20.48
N PRO A 5 -12.14 -0.87 21.20
CA PRO A 5 -10.82 -0.26 21.09
C PRO A 5 -10.25 -0.36 19.67
N MET A 6 -10.61 -1.40 18.91
CA MET A 6 -10.20 -1.53 17.51
C MET A 6 -10.91 -0.49 16.64
N HIS A 7 -12.20 -0.21 16.84
CA HIS A 7 -12.93 0.85 16.16
C HIS A 7 -12.30 2.25 16.40
N ILE A 8 -11.84 2.54 17.62
CA ILE A 8 -11.11 3.78 17.92
C ILE A 8 -9.78 3.83 17.16
N TYR A 9 -9.07 2.70 17.10
CA TYR A 9 -7.82 2.62 16.37
C TYR A 9 -8.03 2.84 14.86
N TYR A 10 -8.98 2.12 14.24
CA TYR A 10 -9.28 2.23 12.81
C TYR A 10 -9.72 3.64 12.41
N SER A 11 -10.56 4.28 13.23
CA SER A 11 -11.02 5.66 12.96
C SER A 11 -9.89 6.69 12.98
N LYS A 12 -8.79 6.44 13.72
CA LYS A 12 -7.57 7.27 13.68
C LYS A 12 -6.63 6.88 12.55
N TRP A 13 -6.51 5.59 12.26
CA TRP A 13 -5.64 5.06 11.21
C TRP A 13 -6.10 5.47 9.81
N LEU A 14 -7.40 5.35 9.52
CA LEU A 14 -7.98 5.58 8.20
C LEU A 14 -7.63 6.95 7.59
N PRO A 15 -7.83 8.10 8.26
CA PRO A 15 -7.49 9.40 7.69
C PRO A 15 -5.98 9.57 7.47
N ARG A 16 -5.13 8.94 8.30
CA ARG A 16 -3.68 8.93 8.12
C ARG A 16 -3.30 8.11 6.88
N ALA A 17 -3.83 6.90 6.74
CA ALA A 17 -3.59 6.03 5.59
C ALA A 17 -4.02 6.71 4.28
N ARG A 18 -5.21 7.34 4.25
CA ARG A 18 -5.68 8.13 3.09
C ARG A 18 -4.68 9.21 2.71
N ARG A 19 -4.16 9.97 3.68
CA ARG A 19 -3.18 11.04 3.43
C ARG A 19 -1.86 10.50 2.88
N LEU A 20 -1.39 9.37 3.42
CA LEU A 20 -0.10 8.77 3.02
C LEU A 20 -0.17 8.06 1.66
N LEU A 21 -1.35 7.57 1.26
CA LEU A 21 -1.59 6.93 -0.04
C LEU A 21 -2.17 7.88 -1.10
N ALA A 22 -2.48 9.14 -0.72
CA ALA A 22 -2.92 10.18 -1.64
C ALA A 22 -1.93 10.51 -2.78
N PRO A 23 -0.59 10.43 -2.59
CA PRO A 23 0.34 10.66 -3.70
C PRO A 23 0.08 9.71 -4.87
N SER A 24 0.00 10.27 -6.08
CA SER A 24 -0.27 9.54 -7.31
C SER A 24 0.70 8.37 -7.48
N GLY A 25 0.17 7.15 -7.55
CA GLY A 25 0.95 5.93 -7.76
C GLY A 25 1.06 5.02 -6.54
N ARG A 26 1.07 5.55 -5.31
CA ARG A 26 1.29 4.74 -4.09
C ARG A 26 0.22 3.68 -3.85
N LEU A 27 -1.04 4.01 -4.13
CA LEU A 27 -2.15 3.05 -4.06
C LEU A 27 -1.96 1.90 -5.05
N THR A 28 -1.49 2.21 -6.26
CA THR A 28 -1.22 1.23 -7.32
C THR A 28 -0.02 0.35 -6.94
N GLU A 29 1.07 0.95 -6.45
CA GLU A 29 2.25 0.20 -5.97
C GLU A 29 1.92 -0.74 -4.81
N LEU A 30 1.12 -0.27 -3.85
CA LEU A 30 0.63 -1.11 -2.75
C LEU A 30 -0.20 -2.27 -3.29
N ALA A 31 -1.11 -2.00 -4.25
CA ALA A 31 -1.94 -3.03 -4.84
C ALA A 31 -1.11 -4.11 -5.57
N HIS A 32 -0.05 -3.72 -6.28
CA HIS A 32 0.89 -4.66 -6.88
C HIS A 32 1.67 -5.47 -5.83
N THR A 33 2.08 -4.82 -4.74
CA THR A 33 2.79 -5.49 -3.63
C THR A 33 1.92 -6.58 -2.98
N LEU A 34 0.65 -6.27 -2.72
CA LEU A 34 -0.31 -7.22 -2.15
C LEU A 34 -0.69 -8.32 -3.15
N SER A 35 -0.80 -7.97 -4.44
CA SER A 35 -1.07 -8.95 -5.50
C SER A 35 -0.02 -10.05 -5.56
N ALA A 36 1.27 -9.68 -5.42
CA ALA A 36 2.36 -10.64 -5.37
C ALA A 36 2.33 -11.56 -4.14
N LYS A 37 1.73 -11.11 -3.02
CA LYS A 37 1.61 -11.88 -1.77
C LYS A 37 0.43 -12.86 -1.81
N ASP A 38 -0.73 -12.41 -2.26
CA ASP A 38 -2.01 -13.13 -2.12
C ASP A 38 -2.50 -13.82 -3.40
N GLN A 39 -1.76 -13.74 -4.52
CA GLN A 39 -2.17 -14.26 -5.83
C GLN A 39 -3.52 -13.69 -6.34
N ILE A 40 -3.97 -12.58 -5.75
CA ILE A 40 -5.13 -11.80 -6.19
C ILE A 40 -4.64 -10.73 -7.18
N PRO A 41 -5.37 -10.41 -8.26
CA PRO A 41 -4.95 -9.36 -9.19
C PRO A 41 -4.81 -7.99 -8.52
N ALA A 42 -3.86 -7.19 -9.00
CA ALA A 42 -3.63 -5.84 -8.48
C ALA A 42 -4.86 -4.92 -8.64
N GLU A 43 -5.69 -5.13 -9.65
CA GLU A 43 -6.92 -4.34 -9.88
C GLU A 43 -7.97 -4.61 -8.80
N ASP A 44 -8.15 -5.86 -8.40
CA ASP A 44 -9.02 -6.26 -7.29
C ASP A 44 -8.52 -5.67 -5.98
N TRP A 45 -7.20 -5.73 -5.74
CA TRP A 45 -6.59 -5.08 -4.58
C TRP A 45 -6.79 -3.57 -4.57
N ARG A 46 -6.63 -2.91 -5.72
CA ARG A 46 -6.85 -1.46 -5.85
C ARG A 46 -8.30 -1.09 -5.54
N THR A 47 -9.25 -1.89 -6.02
CA THR A 47 -10.69 -1.71 -5.74
C THR A 47 -10.99 -1.90 -4.26
N ARG A 48 -10.44 -2.96 -3.64
CA ARG A 48 -10.60 -3.26 -2.21
C ARG A 48 -10.00 -2.17 -1.34
N LEU A 49 -8.75 -1.78 -1.58
CA LEU A 49 -8.07 -0.70 -0.88
C LEU A 49 -8.85 0.61 -0.97
N ARG A 50 -9.47 0.90 -2.13
CA ARG A 50 -10.31 2.09 -2.27
C ARG A 50 -11.53 2.03 -1.36
N ARG A 51 -12.25 0.90 -1.32
CA ARG A 51 -13.38 0.71 -0.41
C ARG A 51 -12.99 0.84 1.06
N VAL A 52 -11.85 0.26 1.44
CA VAL A 52 -11.29 0.40 2.78
C VAL A 52 -11.00 1.86 3.10
N LEU A 53 -10.26 2.55 2.22
CA LEU A 53 -9.89 3.95 2.39
C LEU A 53 -11.10 4.88 2.42
N ASP A 54 -12.14 4.60 1.65
CA ASP A 54 -13.41 5.32 1.68
C ASP A 54 -14.27 5.01 2.91
N GLY A 55 -13.90 4.01 3.72
CA GLY A 55 -14.63 3.59 4.91
C GLY A 55 -15.86 2.72 4.62
N HIS A 56 -15.97 2.21 3.39
CA HIS A 56 -17.02 1.27 2.98
C HIS A 56 -16.73 -0.17 3.38
N GLU A 57 -15.47 -0.49 3.69
CA GLU A 57 -15.04 -1.82 4.11
C GLU A 57 -14.11 -1.70 5.33
N GLN A 58 -14.30 -2.57 6.32
CA GLN A 58 -13.42 -2.63 7.48
C GLN A 58 -12.22 -3.52 7.14
N PRO A 59 -10.97 -3.03 7.24
CA PRO A 59 -9.79 -3.82 6.96
C PRO A 59 -9.50 -4.78 8.12
N ASP A 60 -9.06 -5.98 7.78
CA ASP A 60 -8.47 -6.91 8.74
C ASP A 60 -7.13 -6.38 9.26
N THR A 61 -6.71 -6.90 10.42
CA THR A 61 -5.46 -6.51 11.07
C THR A 61 -4.23 -6.69 10.17
N ASP A 62 -4.15 -7.79 9.39
CA ASP A 62 -3.03 -8.03 8.46
C ASP A 62 -2.92 -6.92 7.39
N LEU A 63 -4.06 -6.52 6.82
CA LEU A 63 -4.11 -5.49 5.79
C LEU A 63 -3.64 -4.13 6.34
N VAL A 64 -4.02 -3.80 7.58
CA VAL A 64 -3.52 -2.59 8.25
C VAL A 64 -2.01 -2.65 8.42
N PHE A 65 -1.46 -3.78 8.87
CA PHE A 65 -0.01 -3.93 9.02
C PHE A 65 0.73 -3.79 7.69
N GLU A 66 0.21 -4.37 6.61
CA GLU A 66 0.82 -4.25 5.28
C GLU A 66 0.78 -2.81 4.76
N VAL A 67 -0.34 -2.10 4.95
CA VAL A 67 -0.44 -0.67 4.59
C VAL A 67 0.56 0.15 5.42
N GLU A 68 0.59 -0.04 6.74
CA GLU A 68 1.52 0.68 7.63
C GLU A 68 2.98 0.40 7.26
N ARG A 69 3.30 -0.87 6.97
CA ARG A 69 4.63 -1.27 6.50
C ARG A 69 4.97 -0.58 5.19
N PHE A 70 4.05 -0.49 4.24
CA PHE A 70 4.27 0.15 2.95
C PHE A 70 4.46 1.67 3.06
N VAL A 71 3.66 2.35 3.87
CA VAL A 71 3.75 3.81 4.03
C VAL A 71 4.94 4.25 4.89
N CYS A 72 5.39 3.38 5.82
CA CYS A 72 6.57 3.62 6.64
C CYS A 72 7.89 3.24 5.95
N ARG A 73 7.86 2.58 4.78
CA ARG A 73 9.09 2.40 4.01
C ARG A 73 9.65 3.77 3.63
N PRO A 74 10.94 4.05 3.88
CA PRO A 74 11.57 5.19 3.25
C PRO A 74 11.37 5.06 1.74
N LEU A 75 11.05 6.16 1.07
CA LEU A 75 11.16 6.23 -0.39
C LEU A 75 12.64 6.02 -0.72
N SER A 76 13.11 4.77 -0.70
CA SER A 76 14.46 4.45 -1.16
C SER A 76 14.53 4.94 -2.58
N GLU A 77 15.49 5.83 -2.77
CA GLU A 77 15.89 6.41 -4.02
C GLU A 77 15.92 5.31 -5.09
N ARG A 78 15.37 5.64 -6.26
CA ARG A 78 15.31 4.73 -7.42
C ARG A 78 16.65 3.99 -7.52
N PRO A 79 16.67 2.67 -7.78
CA PRO A 79 17.90 2.06 -8.24
C PRO A 79 18.33 2.84 -9.49
N VAL A 80 19.40 3.61 -9.39
CA VAL A 80 20.06 4.19 -10.55
C VAL A 80 20.43 3.00 -11.42
N GLU A 81 19.81 2.91 -12.59
CA GLU A 81 20.20 1.93 -13.60
C GLU A 81 21.69 2.14 -13.86
N GLN A 82 22.53 1.26 -13.34
CA GLN A 82 23.85 1.04 -13.90
C GLN A 82 23.64 0.40 -15.27
N THR A 83 23.42 1.26 -16.28
CA THR A 83 23.68 0.93 -17.67
C THR A 83 25.19 0.70 -17.77
N GLU A 84 25.64 -0.51 -17.45
CA GLU A 84 26.94 -0.98 -17.90
C GLU A 84 26.78 -1.39 -19.37
N GLU A 85 26.87 -0.37 -20.21
CA GLU A 85 27.31 -0.45 -21.60
C GLU A 85 28.70 -1.09 -21.61
N PHE A 86 28.76 -2.43 -21.64
CA PHE A 86 29.93 -3.13 -22.12
C PHE A 86 29.64 -3.62 -23.53
N VAL A 87 29.90 -2.70 -24.46
CA VAL A 87 30.18 -2.88 -25.88
C VAL A 87 30.53 -4.32 -26.29
N LEU A 88 29.69 -4.87 -27.18
CA LEU A 88 30.06 -5.91 -28.13
C LEU A 88 30.84 -5.27 -29.29
N ALA A 89 32.14 -5.53 -29.40
CA ALA A 89 32.93 -5.49 -30.64
C ALA A 89 34.35 -5.96 -30.27
N SER A 90 34.72 -7.21 -30.56
CA SER A 90 35.38 -7.68 -31.80
C SER A 90 36.85 -7.99 -31.54
#